data_AF-A0A820J240-F1
#
_entry.id   AF-A0A820J240-F1
#
_cell.length_a   1.000
_cell.length_b   1.000
_cell.length_c   1.000
_cell.angle_alpha   90.00
_cell.angle_beta   90.00
_cell.angle_gamma   90.00
#
_symmetry.space_group_name_H-M   'P 1'
#
loop_
_entity.id
_entity.type
_entity.pdbx_description
1 polymer ?
#
loop_
_entity_poly.entity_id
_entity_poly.type
_entity_poly.pdbx_seq_one_letter_code
_entity_poly.pdbx_strand_id
1 'polypeptide(L)'
;MNFPRAANDDWPGISTIFSFDKVDNRPVSHHILIAYDELYSVEYFHRKLKPYWKCNGLEIDELLIKAETEYASVRNRCNEFNKILSKELNDRGGIKYSKVAELAFRQCLSAHTIVQDFDGTLLMFSKENSSNGCIGTVDVNYPAAPFFLYFNPNLLKAQIIPVLNYAASPHWKFPFAPHDLGIYPKANGQLYGGGESSEHNQM
;
A
#
# COMPACT_ATOMS: atom_id res chain seq x y z
N MET A 1 -31.76 -20.50 11.33
CA MET A 1 -30.63 -19.66 10.91
C MET A 1 -30.93 -19.19 9.50
N ASN A 2 -31.13 -17.89 9.28
CA ASN A 2 -31.47 -17.37 7.95
C ASN A 2 -30.19 -17.17 7.14
N PHE A 3 -29.99 -18.04 6.15
CA PHE A 3 -28.99 -17.91 5.10
C PHE A 3 -29.65 -18.26 3.76
N PRO A 4 -29.36 -17.50 2.69
CA PRO A 4 -28.46 -16.33 2.59
C PRO A 4 -29.11 -14.98 2.99
N ARG A 5 -28.29 -13.93 3.27
CA ARG A 5 -28.71 -12.54 3.58
C ARG A 5 -28.14 -11.51 2.60
N ALA A 6 -28.74 -10.33 2.54
CA ALA A 6 -28.34 -9.22 1.66
C ALA A 6 -27.03 -8.57 2.11
N ALA A 7 -26.27 -8.04 1.16
CA ALA A 7 -24.96 -7.46 1.42
C ALA A 7 -25.00 -6.26 2.37
N ASN A 8 -26.13 -5.58 2.56
CA ASN A 8 -26.29 -4.34 3.33
C ASN A 8 -27.04 -4.49 4.67
N ASP A 9 -27.27 -5.73 5.11
CA ASP A 9 -28.01 -6.05 6.34
C ASP A 9 -27.10 -5.89 7.58
N ASP A 10 -27.48 -5.01 8.53
CA ASP A 10 -26.76 -4.72 9.79
C ASP A 10 -25.26 -4.37 9.68
N TRP A 11 -24.87 -3.56 8.70
CA TRP A 11 -23.49 -3.11 8.60
C TRP A 11 -23.08 -2.15 9.73
N PRO A 12 -21.88 -2.31 10.31
CA PRO A 12 -21.34 -1.32 11.24
C PRO A 12 -21.16 0.02 10.52
N GLY A 13 -21.87 1.04 10.99
CA GLY A 13 -21.77 2.42 10.49
C GLY A 13 -21.04 3.32 11.50
N ILE A 14 -20.24 4.26 10.99
CA ILE A 14 -19.64 5.33 11.78
C ILE A 14 -20.25 6.65 11.29
N SER A 15 -20.84 7.42 12.20
CA SER A 15 -21.37 8.76 11.93
C SER A 15 -20.77 9.77 12.89
N THR A 16 -20.46 10.97 12.39
CA THR A 16 -20.03 12.10 13.21
C THR A 16 -20.81 13.35 12.80
N ILE A 17 -21.10 14.21 13.77
CA ILE A 17 -21.90 15.42 13.60
C ILE A 17 -21.13 16.59 14.20
N PHE A 18 -21.00 17.68 13.44
CA PHE A 18 -20.50 18.97 13.93
C PHE A 18 -21.64 19.96 14.04
N SER A 19 -21.78 20.62 15.19
CA SER A 19 -22.59 21.85 15.30
C SER A 19 -21.70 23.04 14.96
N PHE A 20 -22.11 23.84 13.98
CA PHE A 20 -21.37 25.05 13.56
C PHE A 20 -21.83 26.32 14.29
N ASP A 21 -22.74 26.19 15.28
CA ASP A 21 -23.34 27.28 16.05
C ASP A 21 -23.60 28.55 15.21
N LYS A 22 -23.34 29.75 15.76
CA LYS A 22 -23.48 31.00 15.00
C LYS A 22 -22.26 31.20 14.10
N VAL A 23 -22.48 31.04 12.79
CA VAL A 23 -21.47 31.34 11.76
C VAL A 23 -21.31 32.85 11.61
N ASP A 24 -20.06 33.33 11.70
CA ASP A 24 -19.67 34.72 11.43
C ASP A 24 -18.50 34.78 10.43
N ASN A 25 -17.90 35.96 10.23
CA ASN A 25 -16.83 36.16 9.25
C ASN A 25 -15.47 35.57 9.67
N ARG A 26 -15.36 34.94 10.84
CA ARG A 26 -14.14 34.28 11.31
C ARG A 26 -14.11 32.83 10.80
N PRO A 27 -13.07 32.43 10.05
CA PRO A 27 -12.95 31.05 9.57
C PRO A 27 -12.69 30.10 10.75
N VAL A 28 -13.43 29.00 10.79
CA VAL A 28 -13.24 27.88 11.72
C VAL A 28 -13.06 26.61 10.90
N SER A 29 -12.11 25.76 11.32
CA SER A 29 -11.81 24.49 10.67
C SER A 29 -12.01 23.35 11.66
N HIS A 30 -12.72 22.31 11.23
CA HIS A 30 -12.84 21.04 11.94
C HIS A 30 -12.28 19.93 11.05
N HIS A 31 -11.69 18.91 11.65
CA HIS A 31 -11.25 17.72 10.95
C HIS A 31 -11.61 16.48 11.77
N ILE A 32 -11.68 15.35 11.07
CA ILE A 32 -11.99 14.04 11.65
C ILE A 32 -10.80 13.14 11.35
N LEU A 33 -10.37 12.38 12.34
CA LEU A 33 -9.40 11.31 12.16
C LEU A 33 -10.16 10.00 12.04
N ILE A 34 -9.89 9.29 10.95
CA ILE A 34 -10.42 7.94 10.71
C ILE A 34 -9.20 7.04 10.55
N ALA A 35 -9.16 5.98 11.35
CA ALA A 35 -8.10 4.99 11.28
C ALA A 35 -8.72 3.59 11.16
N TYR A 36 -7.95 2.69 10.58
CA TYR A 36 -8.28 1.28 10.46
C TYR A 36 -7.21 0.48 11.18
N ASP A 37 -7.60 -0.25 12.22
CA ASP A 37 -6.67 -1.13 12.95
C ASP A 37 -6.48 -2.45 12.21
N GLU A 38 -5.52 -2.43 11.28
CA GLU A 38 -5.10 -3.63 10.57
C GLU A 38 -4.25 -4.51 11.48
N LEU A 39 -4.83 -5.57 12.02
CA LEU A 39 -4.15 -6.49 12.95
C LEU A 39 -2.94 -7.18 12.30
N TYR A 40 -3.10 -7.66 11.07
CA TYR A 40 -2.06 -8.27 10.24
C TYR A 40 -2.28 -7.86 8.79
N SER A 41 -1.22 -7.42 8.12
CA SER A 41 -1.32 -6.86 6.78
C SER A 41 -1.04 -7.88 5.67
N VAL A 42 -0.09 -8.78 5.90
CA VAL A 42 0.36 -9.76 4.90
C VAL A 42 0.63 -11.10 5.59
N GLU A 43 0.27 -12.19 4.94
CA GLU A 43 0.77 -13.52 5.26
C GLU A 43 1.92 -13.85 4.30
N TYR A 44 3.13 -14.02 4.82
CA TYR A 44 4.34 -14.27 4.03
C TYR A 44 5.00 -15.58 4.47
N PHE A 45 5.09 -16.55 3.56
CA PHE A 45 5.46 -17.93 3.88
C PHE A 45 4.67 -18.49 5.07
N HIS A 46 3.35 -18.32 5.04
CA HIS A 46 2.40 -18.75 6.09
C HIS A 46 2.61 -18.08 7.46
N ARG A 47 3.42 -17.04 7.54
CA ARG A 47 3.63 -16.24 8.75
C ARG A 47 2.89 -14.91 8.61
N LYS A 48 2.06 -14.58 9.59
CA LYS A 48 1.33 -13.31 9.60
C LYS A 48 2.23 -12.18 10.06
N LEU A 49 2.40 -11.16 9.24
CA LEU A 49 3.19 -9.97 9.51
C LEU A 49 2.28 -8.79 9.84
N LYS A 50 2.69 -8.02 10.84
CA LYS A 50 2.00 -6.78 11.24
C LYS A 50 2.31 -5.66 10.24
N PRO A 51 1.42 -4.66 10.10
CA PRO A 51 1.74 -3.45 9.34
C PRO A 51 2.98 -2.77 9.92
N TYR A 52 3.75 -2.11 9.07
CA TYR A 52 4.96 -1.40 9.47
C TYR A 52 4.71 -0.39 10.59
N TRP A 53 3.55 0.28 10.64
CA TRP A 53 3.27 1.25 11.70
C TRP A 53 3.15 0.62 13.10
N LYS A 54 2.85 -0.68 13.20
CA LYS A 54 2.82 -1.46 14.45
C LYS A 54 4.16 -2.07 14.85
N CYS A 55 5.23 -1.89 14.05
CA CYS A 55 6.48 -2.63 14.25
C CYS A 55 7.16 -2.36 15.61
N ASN A 56 6.98 -1.16 16.15
CA ASN A 56 7.52 -0.75 17.44
C ASN A 56 6.53 -0.88 18.61
N GLY A 57 5.45 -1.65 18.43
CA GLY A 57 4.42 -1.86 19.46
C GLY A 57 3.39 -0.76 19.59
N LEU A 58 3.31 0.16 18.62
CA LEU A 58 2.31 1.23 18.59
C LEU A 58 0.91 0.64 18.41
N GLU A 59 -0.02 1.01 19.27
CA GLU A 59 -1.44 0.64 19.15
C GLU A 59 -2.28 1.75 18.51
N ILE A 60 -3.52 1.44 18.12
CA ILE A 60 -4.34 2.31 17.26
C ILE A 60 -4.70 3.65 17.93
N ASP A 61 -4.89 3.66 19.24
CA ASP A 61 -5.15 4.86 20.05
C ASP A 61 -3.92 5.77 20.10
N GLU A 62 -2.74 5.21 20.30
CA GLU A 62 -1.47 5.93 20.23
C GLU A 62 -1.21 6.47 18.81
N LEU A 63 -1.56 5.71 17.77
CA LEU A 63 -1.47 6.15 16.38
C LEU A 63 -2.36 7.37 16.12
N LEU A 64 -3.59 7.37 16.62
CA LEU A 64 -4.52 8.51 16.47
C LEU A 64 -3.99 9.76 17.18
N ILE A 65 -3.48 9.62 18.41
CA ILE A 65 -2.87 10.73 19.16
C ILE A 65 -1.66 11.29 18.40
N LYS A 66 -0.79 10.40 17.91
CA LYS A 66 0.38 10.78 17.12
C LYS A 66 -0.02 11.50 15.82
N ALA A 67 -0.99 10.96 15.08
CA ALA A 67 -1.47 11.54 13.83
C ALA A 67 -2.04 12.94 14.05
N GLU A 68 -2.79 13.17 15.13
CA GLU A 68 -3.29 14.51 15.47
C GLU A 68 -2.15 15.46 15.86
N THR A 69 -1.24 15.00 16.71
CA THR A 69 -0.09 15.81 17.16
C THR A 69 0.79 16.25 15.98
N GLU A 70 1.00 15.36 15.00
CA GLU A 70 1.83 15.61 13.83
C GLU A 70 1.08 16.25 12.66
N TYR A 71 -0.25 16.37 12.73
CA TYR A 71 -1.11 16.75 11.60
C TYR A 71 -0.64 18.01 10.87
N ALA A 72 -0.42 19.10 11.60
CA ALA A 72 -0.01 20.38 11.01
C ALA A 72 1.36 20.28 10.32
N SER A 73 2.31 19.56 10.94
CA SER A 73 3.65 19.36 10.39
C SER A 73 3.62 18.50 9.12
N VAL A 74 2.91 17.37 9.17
CA VAL A 74 2.72 16.48 8.00
C VAL A 74 2.02 17.22 6.87
N ARG A 75 0.95 17.97 7.17
CA ARG A 75 0.22 18.75 6.16
C ARG A 75 1.11 19.79 5.49
N ASN A 76 1.95 20.47 6.25
CA ASN A 76 2.91 21.44 5.71
C ASN A 76 3.93 20.77 4.78
N ARG A 77 4.52 19.64 5.20
CA ARG A 77 5.44 18.85 4.36
C ARG A 77 4.79 18.37 3.06
N CYS A 78 3.55 17.88 3.13
CA CYS A 78 2.79 17.48 1.94
C CYS A 78 2.54 18.66 1.00
N ASN A 79 2.17 19.82 1.53
CA ASN A 79 1.93 21.02 0.72
C ASN A 79 3.21 21.51 0.03
N GLU A 80 4.34 21.50 0.74
CA GLU A 80 5.64 21.87 0.19
C GLU A 80 6.07 20.90 -0.92
N PHE A 81 6.02 19.60 -0.64
CA PHE A 81 6.34 18.58 -1.64
C PHE A 81 5.44 18.68 -2.88
N ASN A 82 4.13 18.88 -2.69
CA ASN A 82 3.21 19.05 -3.81
C ASN A 82 3.58 20.25 -4.69
N LYS A 83 4.00 21.39 -4.10
CA LYS A 83 4.43 22.57 -4.85
C LYS A 83 5.67 22.27 -5.70
N ILE A 84 6.66 21.60 -5.11
CA ILE A 84 7.90 21.21 -5.79
C ILE A 84 7.56 20.27 -6.95
N LEU A 85 6.87 19.17 -6.68
CA LEU A 85 6.52 18.16 -7.69
C LEU A 85 5.68 18.75 -8.82
N SER A 86 4.63 19.52 -8.50
CA SER A 86 3.74 20.12 -9.52
C SER A 86 4.50 21.07 -10.43
N LYS A 87 5.43 21.86 -9.86
CA LYS A 87 6.28 22.80 -10.61
C LYS A 87 7.22 22.03 -11.55
N GLU A 88 7.96 21.06 -11.04
CA GLU A 88 8.91 20.29 -11.85
C GLU A 88 8.23 19.54 -13.00
N LEU A 89 7.06 18.96 -12.76
CA LEU A 89 6.29 18.28 -13.80
C LEU A 89 5.74 19.29 -14.83
N ASN A 90 5.26 20.45 -14.38
CA ASN A 90 4.78 21.49 -15.29
C ASN A 90 5.91 22.06 -16.17
N ASP A 91 7.08 22.28 -15.61
CA ASP A 91 8.24 22.78 -16.36
C ASP A 91 8.70 21.77 -17.43
N ARG A 92 8.49 20.47 -17.21
CA ARG A 92 8.88 19.39 -18.13
C ARG A 92 7.85 19.07 -19.21
N GLY A 93 6.55 19.15 -18.90
CA GLY A 93 5.50 18.69 -19.81
C GLY A 93 4.23 19.54 -19.85
N GLY A 94 4.23 20.69 -19.18
CA GLY A 94 3.08 21.57 -19.06
C GLY A 94 1.99 21.05 -18.13
N ILE A 95 0.92 21.83 -18.01
CA ILE A 95 -0.13 21.61 -17.01
C ILE A 95 -0.84 20.27 -17.16
N LYS A 96 -1.10 19.82 -18.40
CA LYS A 96 -1.79 18.56 -18.67
C LYS A 96 -0.95 17.36 -18.22
N TYR A 97 0.34 17.36 -18.54
CA TYR A 97 1.28 16.33 -18.11
C TYR A 97 1.39 16.30 -16.59
N SER A 98 1.54 17.47 -15.96
CA SER A 98 1.64 17.60 -14.50
C SER A 98 0.45 16.95 -13.79
N LYS A 99 -0.78 17.19 -14.27
CA LYS A 99 -1.98 16.56 -13.67
C LYS A 99 -2.05 15.05 -13.82
N VAL A 100 -1.64 14.50 -14.96
CA VAL A 100 -1.59 13.04 -15.13
C VAL A 100 -0.50 12.41 -14.25
N ALA A 101 0.68 13.03 -14.19
CA ALA A 101 1.79 12.53 -13.39
C ALA A 101 1.54 12.63 -11.87
N GLU A 102 0.87 13.69 -11.39
CA GLU A 102 0.41 13.81 -10.00
C GLU A 102 -0.56 12.68 -9.61
N LEU A 103 -1.45 12.26 -10.53
CA LEU A 103 -2.35 11.12 -10.31
C LEU A 103 -1.58 9.79 -10.32
N ALA A 104 -0.69 9.60 -11.29
CA ALA A 104 0.16 8.42 -11.40
C ALA A 104 1.06 8.24 -10.16
N PHE A 105 1.60 9.33 -9.61
CA PHE A 105 2.37 9.31 -8.35
C PHE A 105 1.56 8.67 -7.22
N ARG A 106 0.30 9.08 -7.06
CA ARG A 106 -0.59 8.58 -6.01
C ARG A 106 -0.93 7.11 -6.23
N GLN A 107 -1.28 6.74 -7.46
CA GLN A 107 -1.65 5.37 -7.81
C GLN A 107 -0.49 4.39 -7.66
N CYS A 108 0.72 4.79 -8.09
CA CYS A 108 1.92 3.98 -7.98
C CYS A 108 2.21 3.63 -6.51
N LEU A 109 2.07 4.59 -5.58
CA LEU A 109 2.33 4.32 -4.18
C LEU A 109 1.16 3.61 -3.46
N SER A 110 -0.10 3.92 -3.79
CA SER A 110 -1.26 3.49 -2.99
C SER A 110 -1.55 2.00 -2.99
N ALA A 111 -1.15 1.27 -4.03
CA ALA A 111 -1.45 -0.16 -4.17
C ALA A 111 -0.40 -1.06 -3.48
N HIS A 112 0.21 -0.59 -2.39
CA HIS A 112 1.27 -1.30 -1.70
C HIS A 112 1.05 -1.36 -0.19
N THR A 113 1.55 -2.43 0.40
CA THR A 113 1.55 -2.65 1.84
C THR A 113 2.98 -2.82 2.32
N ILE A 114 3.35 -2.13 3.39
CA ILE A 114 4.68 -2.18 3.99
C ILE A 114 4.57 -2.91 5.32
N VAL A 115 5.43 -3.91 5.51
CA VAL A 115 5.52 -4.71 6.72
C VAL A 115 6.98 -4.85 7.15
N GLN A 116 7.19 -5.34 8.37
CA GLN A 116 8.51 -5.75 8.84
C GLN A 116 8.50 -7.25 9.11
N ASP A 117 9.50 -7.98 8.62
CA ASP A 117 9.73 -9.39 8.99
C ASP A 117 10.29 -9.47 10.42
N PHE A 118 10.30 -10.66 11.02
CA PHE A 118 10.71 -10.87 12.42
C PHE A 118 12.18 -10.53 12.70
N ASP A 119 13.04 -10.53 11.69
CA ASP A 119 14.44 -10.13 11.79
C ASP A 119 14.65 -8.61 11.62
N GLY A 120 13.56 -7.85 11.47
CA GLY A 120 13.60 -6.41 11.26
C GLY A 120 13.66 -5.98 9.79
N THR A 121 13.72 -6.92 8.84
CA THR A 121 13.78 -6.63 7.41
C THR A 121 12.51 -5.93 6.94
N LEU A 122 12.67 -4.80 6.23
CA LEU A 122 11.57 -4.10 5.60
C LEU A 122 11.11 -4.86 4.35
N LEU A 123 9.83 -5.20 4.28
CA LEU A 123 9.21 -5.82 3.10
C LEU A 123 8.08 -4.94 2.59
N MET A 124 7.90 -4.93 1.28
CA MET A 124 6.84 -4.16 0.61
C MET A 124 6.21 -5.01 -0.47
N PHE A 125 4.89 -5.10 -0.45
CA PHE A 125 4.13 -5.95 -1.36
C PHE A 125 3.15 -5.09 -2.16
N SER A 126 3.22 -5.17 -3.48
CA SER A 126 2.19 -4.63 -4.37
C SER A 126 0.97 -5.56 -4.37
N LYS A 127 -0.22 -4.98 -4.50
CA LYS A 127 -1.42 -5.69 -4.94
C LYS A 127 -1.68 -5.33 -6.39
N GLU A 128 -1.78 -6.32 -7.26
CA GLU A 128 -2.21 -6.12 -8.64
C GLU A 128 -3.66 -5.59 -8.72
N ASN A 129 -4.09 -5.25 -9.93
CA ASN A 129 -5.47 -4.91 -10.25
C ASN A 129 -6.46 -6.04 -9.82
N SER A 130 -7.76 -5.80 -9.99
CA SER A 130 -8.78 -6.73 -9.55
C SER A 130 -9.03 -7.94 -10.48
N SER A 131 -8.18 -8.19 -11.48
CA SER A 131 -8.30 -9.36 -12.36
C SER A 131 -8.05 -10.66 -11.58
N ASN A 132 -6.85 -10.77 -10.97
CA ASN A 132 -6.42 -11.90 -10.17
C ASN A 132 -5.96 -11.50 -8.77
N GLY A 133 -5.71 -10.20 -8.55
CA GLY A 133 -5.31 -9.68 -7.23
C GLY A 133 -3.97 -10.23 -6.75
N CYS A 134 -3.04 -10.52 -7.68
CA CYS A 134 -1.73 -11.07 -7.36
C CYS A 134 -0.94 -10.15 -6.42
N ILE A 135 -0.08 -10.74 -5.59
CA ILE A 135 0.78 -10.03 -4.65
C ILE A 135 2.24 -10.09 -5.10
N GLY A 136 2.91 -8.93 -5.13
CA GLY A 136 4.32 -8.85 -5.50
C GLY A 136 4.61 -9.17 -6.97
N THR A 137 3.65 -8.89 -7.86
CA THR A 137 3.72 -9.14 -9.30
C THR A 137 4.95 -8.48 -9.95
N VAL A 138 5.86 -9.26 -10.53
CA VAL A 138 7.18 -8.81 -11.00
C VAL A 138 7.10 -7.90 -12.20
N ASP A 139 6.24 -8.19 -13.17
CA ASP A 139 6.00 -7.36 -14.36
C ASP A 139 5.17 -6.10 -14.07
N VAL A 140 4.61 -5.96 -12.86
CA VAL A 140 4.10 -4.70 -12.32
C VAL A 140 5.18 -3.93 -11.57
N ASN A 141 5.98 -4.62 -10.76
CA ASN A 141 7.07 -4.01 -10.00
C ASN A 141 8.16 -3.43 -10.93
N TYR A 142 8.47 -4.10 -12.04
CA TYR A 142 9.48 -3.67 -13.00
C TYR A 142 9.22 -2.29 -13.60
N PRO A 143 8.06 -2.00 -14.23
CA PRO A 143 7.75 -0.66 -14.74
C PRO A 143 7.57 0.38 -13.62
N ALA A 144 7.26 -0.02 -12.38
CA ALA A 144 7.20 0.87 -11.23
C ALA A 144 8.58 1.20 -10.63
N ALA A 145 9.62 0.39 -10.90
CA ALA A 145 10.94 0.53 -10.30
C ALA A 145 11.57 1.93 -10.44
N PRO A 146 11.47 2.66 -11.58
CA PRO A 146 12.01 4.02 -11.69
C PRO A 146 11.42 5.00 -10.66
N PHE A 147 10.14 4.83 -10.31
CA PHE A 147 9.48 5.66 -9.29
C PHE A 147 10.15 5.45 -7.92
N PHE A 148 10.31 4.20 -7.50
CA PHE A 148 10.90 3.89 -6.20
C PHE A 148 12.40 4.17 -6.15
N LEU A 149 13.14 3.97 -7.26
CA LEU A 149 14.54 4.39 -7.36
C LEU A 149 14.70 5.89 -7.14
N TYR A 150 13.80 6.69 -7.71
CA TYR A 150 13.85 8.14 -7.60
C TYR A 150 13.47 8.62 -6.19
N PHE A 151 12.38 8.11 -5.62
CA PHE A 151 11.84 8.64 -4.35
C PHE A 151 12.41 7.97 -3.10
N ASN A 152 12.63 6.65 -3.12
CA ASN A 152 13.19 5.92 -1.97
C ASN A 152 13.68 4.52 -2.38
N PRO A 153 14.99 4.33 -2.66
CA PRO A 153 15.51 3.04 -3.10
C PRO A 153 15.37 1.92 -2.07
N ASN A 154 15.19 2.24 -0.78
CA ASN A 154 14.91 1.23 0.24
C ASN A 154 13.54 0.56 0.01
N LEU A 155 12.56 1.28 -0.54
CA LEU A 155 11.26 0.71 -0.88
C LEU A 155 11.36 -0.24 -2.08
N LEU A 156 12.18 0.07 -3.09
CA LEU A 156 12.42 -0.87 -4.17
C LEU A 156 13.13 -2.13 -3.66
N LYS A 157 14.15 -1.97 -2.81
CA LYS A 157 14.80 -3.11 -2.15
C LYS A 157 13.79 -3.96 -1.39
N ALA A 158 12.88 -3.34 -0.64
CA ALA A 158 11.83 -4.03 0.11
C ALA A 158 10.81 -4.76 -0.80
N GLN A 159 10.61 -4.33 -2.04
CA GLN A 159 9.79 -5.03 -3.04
C GLN A 159 10.52 -6.22 -3.67
N ILE A 160 11.83 -6.12 -3.88
CA ILE A 160 12.64 -7.16 -4.52
C ILE A 160 12.96 -8.31 -3.56
N ILE A 161 13.21 -8.03 -2.27
CA ILE A 161 13.57 -9.06 -1.28
C ILE A 161 12.57 -10.23 -1.25
N PRO A 162 11.24 -10.02 -1.14
CA PRO A 162 10.28 -11.13 -1.14
C PRO A 162 10.35 -12.01 -2.39
N VAL A 163 10.53 -11.39 -3.56
CA VAL A 163 10.67 -12.11 -4.84
C VAL A 163 11.93 -12.96 -4.87
N LEU A 164 13.06 -12.40 -4.43
CA LEU A 164 14.32 -13.15 -4.38
C LEU A 164 14.27 -14.29 -3.38
N ASN A 165 13.68 -14.07 -2.20
CA ASN A 165 13.54 -15.11 -1.19
C ASN A 165 12.68 -16.27 -1.71
N TYR A 166 11.58 -15.98 -2.40
CA TYR A 166 10.72 -16.99 -3.00
C TYR A 166 11.40 -17.73 -4.16
N ALA A 167 12.07 -16.99 -5.06
CA ALA A 167 12.83 -17.58 -6.17
C ALA A 167 14.01 -18.45 -5.70
N ALA A 168 14.62 -18.14 -4.55
CA ALA A 168 15.69 -18.93 -3.95
C ALA A 168 15.19 -20.10 -3.08
N SER A 169 13.87 -20.19 -2.85
CA SER A 169 13.28 -21.24 -2.01
C SER A 169 13.11 -22.55 -2.79
N PRO A 170 12.99 -23.71 -2.09
CA PRO A 170 12.70 -24.99 -2.74
C PRO A 170 11.36 -25.04 -3.50
N HIS A 171 10.47 -24.07 -3.25
CA HIS A 171 9.17 -23.95 -3.93
C HIS A 171 9.32 -23.54 -5.40
N TRP A 172 10.35 -22.75 -5.72
CA TRP A 172 10.58 -22.24 -7.06
C TRP A 172 11.75 -22.95 -7.74
N LYS A 173 11.44 -23.93 -8.59
CA LYS A 173 12.42 -24.78 -9.27
C LYS A 173 12.85 -24.32 -10.66
N PHE A 174 12.25 -23.23 -11.16
CA PHE A 174 12.42 -22.79 -12.54
C PHE A 174 13.58 -21.79 -12.68
N PRO A 175 14.29 -21.74 -13.81
CA PRO A 175 15.45 -20.88 -14.02
C PRO A 175 15.10 -19.42 -14.37
N PHE A 176 13.89 -18.97 -14.04
CA PHE A 176 13.38 -17.63 -14.34
C PHE A 176 12.63 -17.05 -13.12
N ALA A 177 12.35 -15.75 -13.13
CA ALA A 177 11.65 -15.11 -12.02
C ALA A 177 10.19 -15.59 -11.92
N PRO A 178 9.65 -15.79 -10.70
CA PRO A 178 8.22 -15.99 -10.52
C PRO A 178 7.44 -14.75 -10.94
N HIS A 179 6.25 -14.94 -11.48
CA HIS A 179 5.33 -13.87 -11.85
C HIS A 179 4.86 -13.09 -10.61
N ASP A 180 4.41 -13.82 -9.59
CA ASP A 180 3.87 -13.28 -8.34
C ASP A 180 4.22 -14.18 -7.16
N LEU A 181 3.79 -13.80 -5.97
CA LEU A 181 4.00 -14.55 -4.73
C LEU A 181 2.71 -15.19 -4.21
N GLY A 182 1.61 -15.12 -4.96
CA GLY A 182 0.29 -15.59 -4.59
C GLY A 182 -0.79 -14.54 -4.80
N ILE A 183 -1.88 -14.64 -4.04
CA ILE A 183 -3.02 -13.71 -4.09
C ILE A 183 -3.03 -12.87 -2.84
N TYR A 184 -3.06 -11.55 -3.00
CA TYR A 184 -3.07 -10.61 -1.89
C TYR A 184 -4.21 -10.88 -0.90
N PRO A 185 -3.96 -10.88 0.43
CA PRO A 185 -2.72 -10.49 1.11
C PRO A 185 -1.76 -11.67 1.42
N LYS A 186 -1.84 -12.79 0.70
CA LYS A 186 -1.07 -14.03 0.95
C LYS A 186 0.05 -14.21 -0.06
N ALA A 187 1.28 -13.94 0.37
CA ALA A 187 2.52 -14.21 -0.34
C ALA A 187 3.07 -15.59 0.07
N ASN A 188 2.41 -16.66 -0.38
CA ASN A 188 2.68 -18.05 0.03
C ASN A 188 3.09 -18.98 -1.11
N GLY A 189 3.19 -18.49 -2.34
CA GLY A 189 3.44 -19.30 -3.52
C GLY A 189 2.64 -18.82 -4.71
N GLN A 190 3.26 -18.88 -5.89
CA GLN A 190 2.66 -18.38 -7.12
C GLN A 190 1.46 -19.23 -7.53
N LEU A 191 0.37 -18.56 -7.91
CA LEU A 191 -0.87 -19.21 -8.35
C LEU A 191 -1.22 -18.93 -9.82
N TYR A 192 -0.54 -17.99 -10.48
CA TYR A 192 -0.76 -17.70 -11.89
C TYR A 192 -0.19 -18.81 -12.79
N GLY A 193 -0.92 -19.11 -13.87
CA GLY A 193 -0.55 -20.14 -14.84
C GLY A 193 -0.36 -21.52 -14.22
N GLY A 194 0.79 -22.12 -14.48
CA GLY A 194 1.21 -23.41 -13.96
C GLY A 194 1.69 -23.39 -12.50
N GLY A 195 1.74 -22.21 -11.87
CA GLY A 195 2.23 -22.02 -10.50
C GLY A 195 3.60 -22.67 -10.29
N GLU A 196 3.80 -23.30 -9.14
CA GLU A 196 5.03 -24.08 -8.82
C GLU A 196 5.12 -25.43 -9.56
N SER A 197 4.04 -25.84 -10.24
CA SER A 197 3.92 -27.21 -10.78
C SER A 197 4.51 -27.36 -12.17
N SER A 198 4.33 -26.37 -13.06
CA SER A 198 4.75 -26.43 -14.47
C SER A 198 5.13 -25.07 -15.06
N GLU A 199 5.85 -25.04 -16.18
CA GLU A 199 6.25 -23.80 -16.88
C GLU A 199 5.12 -23.16 -17.73
N HIS A 200 3.90 -23.69 -17.66
CA HIS A 200 2.79 -23.23 -18.49
C HIS A 200 2.31 -21.82 -18.06
N ASN A 201 2.23 -20.88 -19.01
CA ASN A 201 1.66 -19.53 -18.83
C ASN A 201 2.15 -18.79 -17.57
N GLN A 202 3.47 -18.73 -17.41
CA GLN A 202 4.13 -18.13 -16.25
C GLN A 202 4.24 -16.60 -16.30
N MET A 203 3.56 -15.94 -17.25
CA MET A 203 3.46 -14.49 -17.45
C MET A 203 2.13 -14.17 -18.14
#